data_AF-A0A268TFZ4-F1
#
_entry.id   AF-A0A268TFZ4-F1
#
_cell.length_a   1.000
_cell.length_b   1.000
_cell.length_c   1.000
_cell.angle_alpha   90.00
_cell.angle_beta   90.00
_cell.angle_gamma   90.00
#
_symmetry.space_group_name_H-M   'P 1'
#
loop_
_entity.id
_entity.type
_entity.pdbx_description
1 polymer ?
#
loop_
_entity_poly.entity_id
_entity_poly.type
_entity_poly.pdbx_seq_one_letter_code
_entity_poly.pdbx_strand_id
1 'polypeptide(L)'
;MAQTPHQNHNNDAIIQARILYYDFFSGLFLFDLLKNRQDLLKKQIQILKNFALFPSDEENFQILENELATNGIKNFLSEFTLLFSLPFSSENKKPIHLYLSHYQENCIGGKSLVLAKEIIKKSQHYLNTAFTKETEENLGFLFGAMRCFLEEKEFVLAKELFLCCIQPIKTPIYQAIAQRNDSVLYTRINDILDGFLNLEETIFSN
;
A
#
# COMPACT_ATOMS: atom_id res chain seq x y z
N MET A 1 8.90 36.45 -10.43
CA MET A 1 8.53 35.51 -11.51
C MET A 1 7.29 34.76 -11.05
N ALA A 2 6.13 35.10 -11.60
CA ALA A 2 4.85 34.51 -11.19
C ALA A 2 4.68 33.14 -11.85
N GLN A 3 4.53 32.08 -11.06
CA GLN A 3 4.13 30.76 -11.55
C GLN A 3 2.70 30.85 -12.09
N THR A 4 2.49 30.35 -13.30
CA THR A 4 1.20 30.37 -13.99
C THR A 4 0.18 29.45 -13.29
N PRO A 5 -1.08 29.89 -13.09
CA PRO A 5 -2.10 29.14 -12.33
C PRO A 5 -2.41 27.73 -12.89
N HIS A 6 -2.11 27.46 -14.16
CA HIS A 6 -2.27 26.15 -14.78
C HIS A 6 -1.27 25.08 -14.29
N GLN A 7 -0.08 25.46 -13.80
CA GLN A 7 0.89 24.49 -13.27
C GLN A 7 0.52 23.99 -11.87
N ASN A 8 -0.10 24.84 -11.05
CA ASN A 8 -0.50 24.48 -9.68
C ASN A 8 -1.67 23.48 -9.66
N HIS A 9 -2.68 23.66 -10.52
CA HIS A 9 -3.82 22.74 -10.57
C HIS A 9 -3.43 21.31 -10.97
N ASN A 10 -2.46 21.17 -11.87
CA ASN A 10 -2.03 19.86 -12.33
C ASN A 10 -1.22 19.11 -11.26
N ASN A 11 -0.39 19.83 -10.51
CA ASN A 11 0.37 19.24 -9.41
C ASN A 11 -0.53 18.81 -8.24
N ASP A 12 -1.53 19.62 -7.90
CA ASP A 12 -2.50 19.28 -6.86
C ASP A 12 -3.33 18.04 -7.24
N ALA A 13 -3.75 17.92 -8.51
CA ALA A 13 -4.46 16.73 -8.99
C ALA A 13 -3.60 15.46 -8.89
N ILE A 14 -2.31 15.55 -9.23
CA ILE A 14 -1.37 14.42 -9.09
C ILE A 14 -1.21 14.02 -7.62
N ILE A 15 -1.07 14.98 -6.70
CA ILE A 15 -0.97 14.70 -5.26
C ILE A 15 -2.23 13.99 -4.76
N GLN A 16 -3.42 14.45 -5.15
CA GLN A 16 -4.69 13.81 -4.75
C GLN A 16 -4.82 12.38 -5.29
N ALA A 17 -4.41 12.13 -6.53
CA ALA A 17 -4.40 10.78 -7.09
C ALA A 17 -3.47 9.86 -6.29
N ARG A 18 -2.26 10.32 -5.94
CA ARG A 18 -1.30 9.56 -5.12
C ARG A 18 -1.85 9.25 -3.73
N ILE A 19 -2.47 10.25 -3.07
CA ILE A 19 -3.15 10.08 -1.77
C ILE A 19 -4.20 8.97 -1.86
N LEU A 20 -5.01 8.95 -2.93
CA LEU A 20 -6.04 7.93 -3.13
C LEU A 20 -5.45 6.52 -3.29
N TYR A 21 -4.37 6.36 -4.08
CA TYR A 21 -3.68 5.08 -4.21
C TYR A 21 -3.06 4.61 -2.89
N TYR A 22 -2.38 5.50 -2.16
CA TYR A 22 -1.83 5.16 -0.85
C TYR A 22 -2.92 4.76 0.16
N ASP A 23 -4.06 5.44 0.18
CA ASP A 23 -5.19 5.06 1.03
C ASP A 23 -5.80 3.70 0.65
N PHE A 24 -5.95 3.47 -0.65
CA PHE A 24 -6.45 2.22 -1.21
C PHE A 24 -5.57 1.03 -0.78
N PHE A 25 -4.25 1.13 -0.97
CA PHE A 25 -3.30 0.09 -0.58
C PHE A 25 -3.14 -0.04 0.93
N SER A 26 -3.10 1.08 1.67
CA SER A 26 -3.00 1.07 3.14
C SER A 26 -4.04 0.14 3.75
N GLY A 27 -5.30 0.30 3.37
CA GLY A 27 -6.29 -0.59 3.95
C GLY A 27 -6.25 -2.01 3.37
N LEU A 28 -5.68 -2.26 2.19
CA LEU A 28 -5.59 -3.62 1.62
C LEU A 28 -4.50 -4.43 2.32
N PHE A 29 -3.48 -3.74 2.85
CA PHE A 29 -2.36 -4.36 3.56
C PHE A 29 -2.44 -4.19 5.09
N LEU A 30 -3.53 -3.62 5.62
CA LEU A 30 -3.86 -3.61 7.05
C LEU A 30 -5.18 -4.32 7.32
N PHE A 31 -5.14 -5.46 8.01
CA PHE A 31 -6.33 -6.26 8.31
C PHE A 31 -7.40 -5.47 9.07
N ASP A 32 -6.99 -4.67 10.06
CA ASP A 32 -7.89 -3.86 10.88
C ASP A 32 -8.67 -2.82 10.06
N LEU A 33 -8.06 -2.31 8.98
CA LEU A 33 -8.74 -1.46 8.00
C LEU A 33 -9.62 -2.28 7.06
N LEU A 34 -9.08 -3.35 6.47
CA LEU A 34 -9.75 -4.20 5.48
C LEU A 34 -11.13 -4.67 5.94
N LYS A 35 -11.23 -5.17 7.17
CA LYS A 35 -12.47 -5.78 7.68
C LYS A 35 -13.66 -4.83 7.76
N ASN A 36 -13.43 -3.52 7.82
CA ASN A 36 -14.47 -2.51 8.08
C ASN A 36 -14.69 -1.54 6.91
N ARG A 37 -14.03 -1.72 5.77
CA ARG A 37 -13.97 -0.69 4.71
C ARG A 37 -14.58 -1.11 3.38
N GLN A 38 -15.48 -2.10 3.36
CA GLN A 38 -16.09 -2.60 2.12
C GLN A 38 -16.66 -1.47 1.24
N ASP A 39 -17.47 -0.58 1.81
CA ASP A 39 -18.10 0.51 1.06
C ASP A 39 -17.08 1.55 0.55
N LEU A 40 -16.06 1.85 1.36
CA LEU A 40 -14.98 2.75 0.97
C LEU A 40 -14.13 2.12 -0.15
N LEU A 41 -13.75 0.86 0.00
CA LEU A 41 -12.98 0.11 -0.99
C LEU A 41 -13.71 0.04 -2.33
N LYS A 42 -15.04 -0.19 -2.30
CA LYS A 42 -15.87 -0.16 -3.51
C LYS A 42 -15.81 1.20 -4.21
N LYS A 43 -15.96 2.30 -3.45
CA LYS A 43 -15.87 3.66 -4.00
C LYS A 43 -14.47 3.94 -4.58
N GLN A 44 -13.42 3.52 -3.88
CA GLN A 44 -12.04 3.69 -4.35
C GLN A 44 -11.81 2.94 -5.66
N ILE A 45 -12.23 1.67 -5.75
CA ILE A 45 -12.12 0.89 -7.00
C ILE A 45 -12.88 1.57 -8.14
N GLN A 46 -14.08 2.09 -7.90
CA GLN A 46 -14.86 2.78 -8.93
C GLN A 46 -14.17 4.04 -9.46
N ILE A 47 -13.58 4.82 -8.56
CA ILE A 47 -12.82 6.01 -8.94
C ILE A 47 -11.56 5.59 -9.69
N LEU A 48 -10.74 4.71 -9.11
CA LEU A 48 -9.46 4.30 -9.67
C LEU A 48 -9.59 3.55 -11.00
N LYS A 49 -10.67 2.80 -11.23
CA LYS A 49 -10.96 2.17 -12.52
C LYS A 49 -11.12 3.21 -13.64
N ASN A 50 -11.81 4.31 -13.36
CA ASN A 50 -12.02 5.39 -14.34
C ASN A 50 -10.77 6.25 -14.56
N PHE A 51 -9.80 6.17 -13.65
CA PHE A 51 -8.56 6.94 -13.68
C PHE A 51 -7.35 6.02 -13.49
N ALA A 52 -7.40 4.85 -14.11
CA ALA A 52 -6.36 3.84 -14.02
C ALA A 52 -5.03 4.41 -14.53
N LEU A 53 -3.92 4.10 -13.84
CA LEU A 53 -2.60 4.54 -14.26
C LEU A 53 -2.18 3.88 -15.57
N PHE A 54 -2.51 2.60 -15.71
CA PHE A 54 -2.27 1.83 -16.92
C PHE A 54 -3.58 1.24 -17.45
N PRO A 55 -3.75 1.14 -18.79
CA PRO A 55 -4.92 0.48 -19.38
C PRO A 55 -5.11 -0.97 -18.90
N SER A 56 -4.01 -1.67 -18.58
CA SER A 56 -4.04 -3.03 -18.01
C SER A 56 -4.69 -3.10 -16.63
N ASP A 57 -4.70 -2.01 -15.87
CA ASP A 57 -5.26 -1.98 -14.52
C ASP A 57 -6.79 -1.95 -14.53
N GLU A 58 -7.41 -1.52 -15.63
CA GLU A 58 -8.87 -1.44 -15.73
C GLU A 58 -9.51 -2.82 -15.56
N GLU A 59 -8.93 -3.86 -16.19
CA GLU A 59 -9.39 -5.24 -16.02
C GLU A 59 -9.18 -5.73 -14.58
N ASN A 60 -8.04 -5.40 -13.97
CA ASN A 60 -7.76 -5.73 -12.58
C ASN A 60 -8.81 -5.12 -11.64
N PHE A 61 -9.11 -3.82 -11.79
CA PHE A 61 -10.14 -3.15 -11.02
C PHE A 61 -11.54 -3.73 -11.28
N GLN A 62 -11.86 -4.09 -12.53
CA GLN A 62 -13.15 -4.70 -12.86
C GLN A 62 -13.35 -6.06 -12.16
N ILE A 63 -12.30 -6.88 -12.08
CA ILE A 63 -12.33 -8.15 -11.33
C ILE A 63 -12.57 -7.89 -9.83
N LEU A 64 -11.83 -6.95 -9.24
CA LEU A 64 -11.97 -6.59 -7.83
C LEU A 64 -13.37 -6.01 -7.51
N GLU A 65 -13.92 -5.20 -8.41
CA GLU A 65 -15.28 -4.65 -8.27
C GLU A 65 -16.34 -5.75 -8.31
N ASN A 66 -16.24 -6.67 -9.29
CA ASN A 66 -17.17 -7.79 -9.43
C ASN A 66 -17.14 -8.70 -8.20
N GLU A 67 -15.94 -8.93 -7.65
CA GLU A 67 -15.77 -9.72 -6.44
C GLU A 67 -16.47 -9.09 -5.23
N LEU A 68 -16.26 -7.78 -5.01
CA LEU A 68 -16.94 -7.05 -3.94
C LEU A 68 -18.46 -7.02 -4.11
N ALA A 69 -18.95 -6.93 -5.35
CA ALA A 69 -20.37 -6.97 -5.63
C ALA A 69 -20.98 -8.35 -5.35
N THR A 70 -20.25 -9.43 -5.61
CA THR A 70 -20.76 -10.81 -5.51
C THR A 70 -20.63 -11.37 -4.10
N ASN A 71 -19.43 -11.29 -3.53
CA ASN A 71 -19.06 -11.98 -2.29
C ASN A 71 -18.80 -11.01 -1.12
N GLY A 72 -18.80 -9.70 -1.40
CA GLY A 72 -18.42 -8.68 -0.43
C GLY A 72 -16.95 -8.80 -0.04
N ILE A 73 -16.62 -8.29 1.15
CA ILE A 73 -15.23 -8.26 1.64
C ILE A 73 -14.69 -9.62 2.08
N LYS A 74 -15.53 -10.67 2.13
CA LYS A 74 -15.18 -11.97 2.73
C LYS A 74 -13.98 -12.64 2.06
N ASN A 75 -13.94 -12.64 0.73
CA ASN A 75 -12.87 -13.30 0.00
C ASN A 75 -11.56 -12.51 0.07
N PHE A 76 -11.61 -11.18 0.13
CA PHE A 76 -10.45 -10.35 0.44
C PHE A 76 -9.86 -10.68 1.81
N LEU A 77 -10.70 -10.81 2.84
CA LEU A 77 -10.25 -11.18 4.19
C LEU A 77 -9.68 -12.60 4.23
N SER A 78 -10.27 -13.53 3.47
CA SER A 78 -9.80 -14.90 3.37
C SER A 78 -8.42 -14.97 2.71
N GLU A 79 -8.23 -14.30 1.56
CA GLU A 79 -6.92 -14.24 0.91
C GLU A 79 -5.89 -13.50 1.75
N PHE A 80 -6.25 -12.38 2.40
CA PHE A 80 -5.36 -11.69 3.32
C PHE A 80 -4.86 -12.65 4.41
N THR A 81 -5.79 -13.38 5.04
CA THR A 81 -5.46 -14.32 6.12
C THR A 81 -4.54 -15.42 5.62
N LEU A 82 -4.84 -15.97 4.43
CA LEU A 82 -4.07 -17.03 3.80
C LEU A 82 -2.63 -16.61 3.47
N LEU A 83 -2.46 -15.37 3.00
CA LEU A 83 -1.17 -14.87 2.54
C LEU A 83 -0.32 -14.32 3.69
N PHE A 84 -0.90 -13.52 4.58
CA PHE A 84 -0.13 -12.68 5.50
C PHE A 84 -0.23 -13.13 6.96
N SER A 85 -1.30 -13.85 7.33
CA SER A 85 -1.60 -14.12 8.76
C SER A 85 -1.37 -15.55 9.21
N LEU A 86 -1.49 -16.56 8.33
CA LEU A 86 -1.38 -17.97 8.74
C LEU A 86 0.08 -18.39 8.97
N PRO A 87 0.48 -18.76 10.20
CA PRO A 87 1.88 -19.06 10.53
C PRO A 87 2.35 -20.45 10.09
N PHE A 88 1.42 -21.41 9.92
CA PHE A 88 1.71 -22.82 9.64
C PHE A 88 0.89 -23.35 8.45
N SER A 89 1.02 -22.67 7.33
CA SER A 89 0.61 -23.22 6.04
C SER A 89 1.52 -24.38 5.62
N SER A 90 1.09 -25.18 4.64
CA SER A 90 1.90 -26.30 4.12
C SER A 90 3.30 -25.84 3.69
N GLU A 91 4.29 -26.75 3.67
CA GLU A 91 5.71 -26.43 3.43
C GLU A 91 5.97 -25.56 2.17
N ASN A 92 5.08 -25.62 1.19
CA ASN A 92 5.13 -24.87 -0.07
C ASN A 92 4.39 -23.52 -0.04
N LYS A 93 3.85 -23.09 1.09
CA LYS A 93 2.91 -21.95 1.20
C LYS A 93 3.26 -20.97 2.30
N LYS A 94 4.55 -20.72 2.56
CA LYS A 94 5.00 -19.79 3.61
C LYS A 94 4.25 -18.44 3.57
N PRO A 95 3.94 -17.84 4.73
CA PRO A 95 3.32 -16.54 4.78
C PRO A 95 4.25 -15.47 4.19
N ILE A 96 3.65 -14.49 3.55
CA ILE A 96 4.32 -13.30 3.06
C ILE A 96 4.36 -12.30 4.22
N HIS A 97 5.55 -11.87 4.62
CA HIS A 97 5.68 -10.91 5.71
C HIS A 97 5.57 -9.49 5.18
N LEU A 98 4.71 -8.67 5.80
CA LEU A 98 4.51 -7.27 5.40
C LEU A 98 5.47 -6.29 6.10
N TYR A 99 6.55 -6.77 6.72
CA TYR A 99 7.44 -5.94 7.56
C TYR A 99 8.78 -5.69 6.86
N LEU A 100 9.24 -4.43 6.89
CA LEU A 100 10.51 -4.02 6.30
C LEU A 100 11.71 -4.85 6.79
N SER A 101 11.82 -5.05 8.11
CA SER A 101 12.93 -5.79 8.72
C SER A 101 13.05 -7.22 8.18
N HIS A 102 11.94 -7.84 7.74
CA HIS A 102 11.99 -9.19 7.21
C HIS A 102 12.85 -9.26 5.95
N TYR A 103 12.74 -8.24 5.10
CA TYR A 103 13.44 -8.19 3.81
C TYR A 103 14.86 -7.62 3.93
N GLN A 104 15.11 -6.73 4.89
CA GLN A 104 16.44 -6.13 5.08
C GLN A 104 17.32 -6.93 6.05
N GLU A 105 16.73 -7.59 7.05
CA GLU A 105 17.44 -8.14 8.21
C GLU A 105 17.07 -9.60 8.51
N ASN A 106 16.15 -10.20 7.75
CA ASN A 106 15.64 -11.55 7.97
C ASN A 106 15.02 -11.76 9.38
N CYS A 107 14.52 -10.68 10.00
CA CYS A 107 13.85 -10.70 11.30
C CYS A 107 12.63 -9.76 11.31
N ILE A 108 11.83 -9.76 12.38
CA ILE A 108 10.75 -8.77 12.57
C ILE A 108 11.15 -7.86 13.73
N GLY A 109 10.97 -6.55 13.59
CA GLY A 109 11.34 -5.57 14.63
C GLY A 109 12.84 -5.26 14.70
N GLY A 110 13.53 -5.29 13.57
CA GLY A 110 14.94 -4.98 13.41
C GLY A 110 15.27 -3.48 13.44
N LYS A 111 16.44 -3.10 12.93
CA LYS A 111 16.87 -1.69 12.79
C LYS A 111 15.96 -0.94 11.82
N SER A 112 15.41 -1.60 10.82
CA SER A 112 14.42 -1.04 9.92
C SER A 112 13.18 -0.48 10.64
N LEU A 113 12.73 -1.13 11.72
CA LEU A 113 11.65 -0.58 12.55
C LEU A 113 12.06 0.70 13.26
N VAL A 114 13.29 0.76 13.76
CA VAL A 114 13.83 1.97 14.39
C VAL A 114 13.88 3.12 13.39
N LEU A 115 14.37 2.85 12.17
CA LEU A 115 14.41 3.80 11.08
C LEU A 115 13.01 4.33 10.72
N ALA A 116 12.03 3.44 10.52
CA ALA A 116 10.65 3.84 10.25
C ALA A 116 10.10 4.73 11.38
N LYS A 117 10.30 4.34 12.65
CA LYS A 117 9.89 5.14 13.81
C LYS A 117 10.55 6.52 13.85
N GLU A 118 11.82 6.63 13.50
CA GLU A 118 12.53 7.92 13.47
C GLU A 118 11.93 8.85 12.41
N ILE A 119 11.61 8.35 11.22
CA ILE A 119 10.97 9.13 10.16
C ILE A 119 9.57 9.58 10.60
N ILE A 120 8.75 8.67 11.13
CA ILE A 120 7.40 8.99 11.60
C ILE A 120 7.43 9.99 12.75
N LYS A 121 8.38 9.91 13.69
CA LYS A 121 8.48 10.90 14.78
C LYS A 121 8.76 12.32 14.28
N LYS A 122 9.41 12.50 13.14
CA LYS A 122 9.70 13.83 12.58
C LYS A 122 8.42 14.58 12.19
N SER A 123 7.36 13.87 11.82
CA SER A 123 6.07 14.45 11.40
C SER A 123 5.12 14.76 12.57
N GLN A 124 5.53 14.51 13.82
CA GLN A 124 4.69 14.63 15.02
C GLN A 124 3.46 13.69 15.05
N HIS A 125 3.33 12.78 14.08
CA HIS A 125 2.32 11.73 14.09
C HIS A 125 2.83 10.51 14.85
N TYR A 126 1.90 9.79 15.47
CA TYR A 126 2.23 8.60 16.24
C TYR A 126 1.27 7.47 15.89
N LEU A 127 1.79 6.24 15.94
CA LEU A 127 0.98 5.03 15.79
C LEU A 127 -0.13 5.02 16.84
N ASN A 128 -1.38 4.95 16.37
CA ASN A 128 -2.50 4.71 17.26
C ASN A 128 -2.64 3.19 17.52
N THR A 129 -2.01 2.72 18.59
CA THR A 129 -2.04 1.31 18.99
C THR A 129 -3.43 0.81 19.44
N ALA A 130 -4.39 1.73 19.65
CA ALA A 130 -5.79 1.34 19.87
C ALA A 130 -6.48 0.93 18.55
N PHE A 131 -5.94 1.36 17.41
CA PHE A 131 -6.50 1.15 16.09
C PHE A 131 -5.88 -0.03 15.34
N THR A 132 -4.56 -0.21 15.44
CA THR A 132 -3.83 -1.29 14.79
C THR A 132 -2.85 -1.95 15.76
N LYS A 133 -2.69 -3.27 15.61
CA LYS A 133 -1.68 -4.05 16.34
C LYS A 133 -0.35 -4.15 15.60
N GLU A 134 -0.29 -3.62 14.40
CA GLU A 134 0.90 -3.62 13.54
C GLU A 134 1.93 -2.60 14.02
N THR A 135 3.18 -2.80 13.63
CA THR A 135 4.28 -1.86 13.87
C THR A 135 4.43 -0.86 12.72
N GLU A 136 5.17 0.21 12.96
CA GLU A 136 5.37 1.31 12.00
C GLU A 136 6.17 0.92 10.74
N GLU A 137 6.71 -0.31 10.70
CA GLU A 137 7.39 -0.87 9.53
C GLU A 137 6.49 -1.76 8.66
N ASN A 138 5.25 -1.99 9.09
CA ASN A 138 4.28 -2.75 8.30
C ASN A 138 3.92 -1.98 7.03
N LEU A 139 3.91 -2.65 5.87
CA LEU A 139 3.70 -2.03 4.57
C LEU A 139 2.40 -1.22 4.50
N GLY A 140 1.30 -1.76 5.02
CA GLY A 140 0.03 -1.03 4.99
C GLY A 140 0.05 0.20 5.91
N PHE A 141 0.78 0.14 7.03
CA PHE A 141 1.04 1.32 7.85
C PHE A 141 1.89 2.36 7.11
N LEU A 142 2.96 1.94 6.44
CA LEU A 142 3.83 2.82 5.65
C LEU A 142 3.03 3.55 4.55
N PHE A 143 2.08 2.88 3.89
CA PHE A 143 1.18 3.54 2.95
C PHE A 143 0.24 4.55 3.62
N GLY A 144 -0.28 4.24 4.80
CA GLY A 144 -1.06 5.19 5.60
C GLY A 144 -0.23 6.43 5.97
N ALA A 145 1.02 6.25 6.36
CA ALA A 145 1.92 7.36 6.66
C ALA A 145 2.26 8.20 5.42
N MET A 146 2.50 7.57 4.26
CA MET A 146 2.70 8.29 2.99
C MET A 146 1.50 9.16 2.64
N ARG A 147 0.28 8.63 2.79
CA ARG A 147 -0.95 9.39 2.60
C ARG A 147 -0.96 10.65 3.48
N CYS A 148 -0.68 10.52 4.78
CA CYS A 148 -0.63 11.67 5.70
C CYS A 148 0.42 12.70 5.29
N PHE A 149 1.64 12.27 4.94
CA PHE A 149 2.71 13.19 4.54
C PHE A 149 2.35 13.97 3.26
N LEU A 150 1.66 13.33 2.31
CA LEU A 150 1.19 14.00 1.11
C LEU A 150 0.03 14.98 1.39
N GLU A 151 -0.90 14.63 2.27
CA GLU A 151 -2.00 15.52 2.70
C GLU A 151 -1.46 16.79 3.39
N GLU A 152 -0.43 16.63 4.21
CA GLU A 152 0.23 17.72 4.95
C GLU A 152 1.32 18.45 4.16
N LYS A 153 1.58 18.00 2.92
CA LYS A 153 2.61 18.56 2.03
C LYS A 153 4.04 18.42 2.59
N GLU A 154 4.29 17.42 3.43
CA GLU A 154 5.60 17.05 3.97
C GLU A 154 6.41 16.20 2.96
N PHE A 155 6.67 16.75 1.77
CA PHE A 155 7.27 15.98 0.67
C PHE A 155 8.68 15.45 0.95
N VAL A 156 9.44 16.11 1.82
CA VAL A 156 10.79 15.66 2.23
C VAL A 156 10.68 14.35 3.02
N LEU A 157 9.73 14.29 3.97
CA LEU A 157 9.49 13.08 4.77
C LEU A 157 8.84 11.98 3.93
N ALA A 158 7.95 12.34 2.99
CA ALA A 158 7.42 11.38 2.02
C ALA A 158 8.52 10.74 1.16
N LYS A 159 9.48 11.54 0.66
CA LYS A 159 10.62 11.03 -0.11
C LYS A 159 11.52 10.13 0.74
N GLU A 160 11.81 10.55 1.97
CA GLU A 160 12.61 9.76 2.92
C GLU A 160 11.93 8.42 3.24
N LEU A 161 10.63 8.43 3.58
CA LEU A 161 9.86 7.23 3.88
C LEU A 161 9.79 6.28 2.69
N PHE A 162 9.56 6.80 1.48
CA PHE A 162 9.48 5.97 0.27
C PHE A 162 10.82 5.26 0.00
N LEU A 163 11.92 6.01 -0.09
CA LEU A 163 13.23 5.47 -0.45
C LEU A 163 13.78 4.52 0.62
N CYS A 164 13.60 4.86 1.90
CA CYS A 164 14.17 4.08 2.99
C CYS A 164 13.30 2.89 3.42
N CYS A 165 11.97 2.99 3.25
CA CYS A 165 11.05 1.99 3.81
C CYS A 165 10.18 1.27 2.77
N ILE A 166 9.65 1.95 1.76
CA ILE A 166 8.71 1.30 0.81
C ILE A 166 9.46 0.65 -0.35
N GLN A 167 10.41 1.36 -0.96
CA GLN A 167 11.20 0.88 -2.09
C GLN A 167 11.92 -0.45 -1.81
N PRO A 168 12.53 -0.69 -0.62
CA PRO A 168 13.18 -1.97 -0.34
C PRO A 168 12.23 -3.17 -0.26
N ILE A 169 10.94 -2.93 0.02
CA ILE A 169 9.91 -3.98 0.17
C ILE A 169 9.27 -4.33 -1.18
N LYS A 170 9.25 -3.37 -2.12
CA LYS A 170 8.57 -3.46 -3.43
C LYS A 170 8.84 -4.79 -4.16
N THR A 171 10.09 -5.04 -4.54
CA THR A 171 10.44 -6.23 -5.35
C THR A 171 10.19 -7.53 -4.60
N PRO A 172 10.62 -7.68 -3.32
CA PRO A 172 10.34 -8.90 -2.57
C PRO A 172 8.84 -9.21 -2.40
N ILE A 173 7.99 -8.22 -2.11
CA ILE A 173 6.54 -8.46 -1.98
C ILE A 173 5.93 -8.82 -3.32
N TYR A 174 6.30 -8.12 -4.40
CA TYR A 174 5.79 -8.42 -5.73
C TYR A 174 6.06 -9.86 -6.13
N GLN A 175 7.30 -10.31 -5.94
CA GLN A 175 7.70 -11.68 -6.25
C GLN A 175 7.02 -12.70 -5.33
N ALA A 176 6.88 -12.39 -4.05
CA ALA A 176 6.25 -13.28 -3.09
C ALA A 176 4.77 -13.49 -3.41
N ILE A 177 4.02 -12.45 -3.78
CA ILE A 177 2.61 -12.57 -4.17
C ILE A 177 2.49 -13.28 -5.53
N ALA A 178 3.35 -12.95 -6.51
CA ALA A 178 3.30 -13.59 -7.83
C ALA A 178 3.56 -15.10 -7.80
N GLN A 179 4.27 -15.61 -6.79
CA GLN A 179 4.49 -17.06 -6.58
C GLN A 179 3.28 -17.77 -5.98
N ARG A 180 2.24 -17.04 -5.57
CA ARG A 180 1.03 -17.58 -4.92
C ARG A 180 -0.10 -17.75 -5.93
N ASN A 181 -0.18 -18.95 -6.49
CA ASN A 181 -1.26 -19.34 -7.41
C ASN A 181 -2.64 -19.43 -6.71
N ASP A 182 -2.69 -19.37 -5.39
CA ASP A 182 -3.91 -19.48 -4.58
C ASP A 182 -4.44 -18.14 -4.09
N SER A 183 -3.95 -17.02 -4.63
CA SER A 183 -4.42 -15.67 -4.34
C SER A 183 -4.78 -14.90 -5.60
N VAL A 184 -6.02 -15.05 -6.04
CA VAL A 184 -6.49 -14.42 -7.28
C VAL A 184 -6.63 -12.92 -7.07
N LEU A 185 -7.22 -12.48 -5.96
CA LEU A 185 -7.46 -11.06 -5.70
C LEU A 185 -6.17 -10.31 -5.41
N TYR A 186 -5.30 -10.86 -4.56
CA TYR A 186 -4.02 -10.22 -4.28
C TYR A 186 -3.05 -10.24 -5.46
N THR A 187 -3.18 -11.17 -6.42
CA THR A 187 -2.45 -11.06 -7.69
C THR A 187 -2.87 -9.81 -8.46
N ARG A 188 -4.19 -9.53 -8.58
CA ARG A 188 -4.69 -8.31 -9.24
C ARG A 188 -4.26 -7.05 -8.50
N ILE A 189 -4.30 -7.07 -7.17
CA ILE A 189 -3.81 -5.96 -6.34
C ILE A 189 -2.31 -5.73 -6.56
N ASN A 190 -1.54 -6.82 -6.68
CA ASN A 190 -0.10 -6.77 -6.87
C ASN A 190 0.29 -6.18 -8.24
N ASP A 191 -0.46 -6.49 -9.30
CA ASP A 191 -0.26 -5.90 -10.63
C ASP A 191 -0.46 -4.38 -10.60
N ILE A 192 -1.54 -3.90 -9.96
CA ILE A 192 -1.82 -2.47 -9.79
C ILE A 192 -0.76 -1.81 -8.89
N LEU A 193 -0.34 -2.50 -7.83
CA LEU A 193 0.68 -2.01 -6.89
C LEU A 193 2.03 -1.80 -7.56
N ASP A 194 2.48 -2.75 -8.38
CA ASP A 194 3.77 -2.63 -9.07
C ASP A 194 3.76 -1.42 -10.01
N GLY A 195 2.70 -1.25 -10.79
CA GLY A 195 2.50 -0.08 -11.65
C GLY A 195 2.58 1.24 -10.86
N PHE A 196 1.87 1.32 -9.74
CA PHE A 196 1.90 2.51 -8.87
C PHE A 196 3.29 2.76 -8.27
N LEU A 197 3.96 1.75 -7.73
CA LEU A 197 5.28 1.92 -7.12
C LEU A 197 6.38 2.23 -8.15
N ASN A 198 6.23 1.79 -9.40
CA ASN A 198 7.10 2.20 -10.52
C ASN A 198 6.93 3.70 -10.84
N LEU A 199 5.69 4.21 -10.82
CA LEU A 199 5.42 5.63 -10.96
C LEU A 199 6.03 6.44 -9.81
N GLU A 200 5.81 6.00 -8.57
CA GLU A 200 6.35 6.68 -7.38
C GLU A 200 7.87 6.75 -7.38
N GLU A 201 8.54 5.68 -7.80
CA GLU A 201 10.00 5.66 -7.96
C GLU A 201 10.47 6.70 -8.97
N THR A 202 9.74 6.88 -10.07
CA THR A 202 10.06 7.92 -11.07
C THR A 202 9.86 9.33 -10.49
N ILE A 203 8.83 9.54 -9.67
CA ILE A 203 8.54 10.83 -9.04
C ILE A 203 9.62 11.18 -8.00
N PHE A 204 10.06 10.23 -7.19
CA PHE A 204 11.02 10.47 -6.12
C PHE A 204 12.48 10.38 -6.56
N SER A 205 12.79 9.75 -7.70
CA SER A 205 14.14 9.73 -8.27
C SER A 205 14.50 11.02 -9.01
N ASN A 206 13.50 11.78 -9.45
CA ASN A 206 13.65 13.14 -9.97
C ASN A 206 13.78 14.17 -8.83
#